data_AF-A0A177D7F1-F1
#
_entry.id   AF-A0A177D7F1-F1
#
_cell.length_a   1.000
_cell.length_b   1.000
_cell.length_c   1.000
_cell.angle_alpha   90.00
_cell.angle_beta   90.00
_cell.angle_gamma   90.00
#
_symmetry.space_group_name_H-M   'P 1'
#
loop_
_entity.id
_entity.type
_entity.pdbx_description
1 polymer ?
#
loop_
_entity_poly.entity_id
_entity_poly.type
_entity_poly.pdbx_seq_one_letter_code
_entity_poly.pdbx_strand_id
1 'polypeptide(L)'
;IETIKAWIRTCELSHISCNAQETTMSLYLVDVVAECIKFMPTARTNYVALSYVWGNVECTKLNRENLNALQAAGSLSSESDIAIIPHTIRDAMRLTAELDIRYLWVDSLCL
;
A
#
# COMPACT_ATOMS: atom_id res chain seq x y z
N ILE A 1 -4.50 -1.72 -17.75
CA ILE A 1 -3.40 -0.97 -17.07
C ILE A 1 -3.10 0.35 -17.76
N GLU A 2 -2.79 0.38 -19.05
CA GLU A 2 -2.45 1.62 -19.78
C GLU A 2 -3.46 2.77 -19.63
N THR A 3 -4.76 2.48 -19.69
CA THR A 3 -5.82 3.49 -19.47
C THR A 3 -5.74 4.12 -18.08
N ILE A 4 -5.47 3.34 -17.03
CA ILE A 4 -5.36 3.83 -15.65
C ILE A 4 -4.12 4.73 -15.52
N LYS A 5 -2.98 4.29 -16.07
CA LYS A 5 -1.75 5.09 -16.11
C LYS A 5 -1.97 6.42 -16.83
N ALA A 6 -2.71 6.42 -17.95
CA ALA A 6 -3.05 7.64 -18.67
C ALA A 6 -3.90 8.59 -17.81
N TRP A 7 -4.94 8.09 -17.12
CA TRP A 7 -5.77 8.91 -16.24
C TRP A 7 -4.98 9.51 -15.06
N ILE A 8 -4.10 8.74 -14.43
CA ILE A 8 -3.21 9.23 -13.35
C ILE A 8 -2.33 10.36 -13.89
N ARG A 9 -1.64 10.14 -15.01
CA ARG A 9 -0.79 11.16 -15.64
C ARG A 9 -1.57 12.42 -16.00
N THR A 10 -2.78 12.29 -16.55
CA THR A 10 -3.62 13.46 -16.84
C THR A 10 -3.97 14.23 -15.57
N CYS A 11 -4.31 13.54 -14.49
CA CYS A 11 -4.59 14.18 -13.20
C CYS A 11 -3.38 14.94 -12.66
N GLU A 12 -2.21 14.29 -12.61
CA GLU A 12 -0.96 14.87 -12.09
C GLU A 12 -0.50 16.09 -12.89
N LEU A 13 -0.69 16.08 -14.22
CA LEU A 13 -0.26 17.15 -15.11
C LEU A 13 -1.29 18.30 -15.22
N SER A 14 -2.58 18.02 -15.02
CA SER A 14 -3.65 18.99 -15.31
C SER A 14 -4.24 19.62 -14.04
N HIS A 15 -4.05 19.02 -12.86
CA HIS A 15 -4.66 19.47 -11.60
C HIS A 15 -3.61 19.86 -10.55
N ILE A 16 -3.12 21.10 -10.62
CA ILE A 16 -2.11 21.64 -9.67
C ILE A 16 -2.56 21.52 -8.21
N SER A 17 -3.85 21.76 -7.93
CA SER A 17 -4.41 21.68 -6.58
C SER A 17 -4.51 20.25 -6.04
N CYS A 18 -4.63 19.23 -6.90
CA CYS A 18 -4.64 17.83 -6.47
C CYS A 18 -3.25 17.34 -6.03
N ASN A 19 -2.19 18.03 -6.45
CA ASN A 19 -0.81 17.75 -6.07
C ASN A 19 -0.30 18.68 -4.94
N ALA A 20 -1.14 19.60 -4.48
CA ALA A 20 -0.77 20.61 -3.51
C ALA A 20 -1.01 20.11 -2.08
N GLN A 21 -0.09 19.31 -1.53
CA GLN A 21 0.04 19.12 -0.09
C GLN A 21 1.42 18.59 0.32
N GLU A 22 2.28 19.47 0.84
CA GLU A 22 3.52 19.10 1.53
C GLU A 22 3.26 18.80 3.01
N THR A 23 2.43 17.80 3.31
CA THR A 23 2.37 17.31 4.70
C THR A 23 3.49 16.30 4.91
N THR A 24 4.51 16.70 5.67
CA THR A 24 5.58 15.81 6.10
C THR A 24 5.10 14.94 7.26
N MET A 25 4.65 13.74 6.95
CA MET A 25 4.35 12.69 7.94
C MET A 25 5.10 11.42 7.55
N SER A 26 5.20 10.49 8.48
CA SER A 26 5.65 9.12 8.17
C SER A 26 4.52 8.15 8.45
N LEU A 27 4.29 7.24 7.51
CA LEU A 27 3.24 6.23 7.58
C LEU A 27 3.87 4.86 7.43
N TYR A 28 3.20 3.85 8.00
CA TYR A 28 3.44 2.48 7.57
C TYR A 28 2.81 2.29 6.19
N LEU A 29 3.52 1.60 5.30
CA LEU A 29 3.10 1.28 3.95
C LEU A 29 3.49 -0.16 3.65
N VAL A 30 2.68 -0.83 2.83
CA VAL A 30 3.04 -2.09 2.21
C VAL A 30 4.01 -1.80 1.07
N ASP A 31 5.22 -2.36 1.14
CA ASP A 31 6.15 -2.46 0.03
C ASP A 31 5.73 -3.65 -0.84
N VAL A 32 5.14 -3.39 -2.01
CA VAL A 32 4.59 -4.46 -2.87
C VAL A 32 5.67 -5.30 -3.56
N VAL A 33 6.92 -4.84 -3.53
CA VAL A 33 8.07 -5.58 -4.10
C VAL A 33 8.70 -6.48 -3.06
N ALA A 34 8.96 -5.95 -1.86
CA ALA A 34 9.50 -6.73 -0.75
C ALA A 34 8.44 -7.55 -0.01
N GLU A 35 7.16 -7.35 -0.33
CA GLU A 35 5.98 -7.94 0.31
C GLU A 35 6.06 -7.84 1.84
N CYS A 36 6.32 -6.63 2.35
CA CYS A 36 6.41 -6.36 3.78
C CYS A 36 6.03 -4.92 4.14
N ILE A 37 5.89 -4.64 5.43
CA ILE A 37 5.59 -3.31 5.97
C ILE A 37 6.88 -2.48 6.08
N LYS A 38 6.81 -1.21 5.67
CA LYS A 38 7.88 -0.21 5.82
C LYS A 38 7.33 1.08 6.41
N PHE A 39 8.12 1.73 7.26
CA PHE A 39 7.82 3.07 7.75
C PHE A 39 8.49 4.10 6.84
N MET A 40 7.70 4.90 6.13
CA MET A 40 8.16 5.75 5.04
C MET A 40 7.66 7.19 5.19
N PRO A 41 8.49 8.20 4.85
CA PRO A 41 8.06 9.59 4.82
C PRO A 41 7.17 9.86 3.60
N THR A 42 5.98 10.43 3.80
CA THR A 42 5.00 10.73 2.73
C THR A 42 5.51 11.77 1.74
N ALA A 43 6.31 12.74 2.19
CA ALA A 43 6.79 13.85 1.37
C ALA A 43 7.67 13.44 0.17
N ARG A 44 8.18 12.20 0.15
CA ARG A 44 9.06 11.67 -0.92
C ARG A 44 8.66 10.28 -1.38
N THR A 45 7.49 9.81 -0.98
CA THR A 45 7.05 8.44 -1.24
C THR A 45 5.72 8.49 -1.95
N ASN A 46 5.72 8.10 -3.22
CA ASN A 46 4.48 7.88 -3.95
C ASN A 46 3.86 6.57 -3.49
N TYR A 47 2.57 6.59 -3.17
CA TYR A 47 1.82 5.41 -2.76
C TYR A 47 0.38 5.49 -3.27
N VAL A 48 -0.25 4.32 -3.39
CA VAL A 48 -1.69 4.20 -3.66
C VAL A 48 -2.40 3.95 -2.32
N ALA A 49 -3.60 4.50 -2.12
CA ALA A 49 -4.45 4.16 -0.98
C ALA A 49 -5.55 3.21 -1.44
N LEU A 50 -5.71 2.07 -0.74
CA LEU A 50 -6.85 1.19 -0.95
C LEU A 50 -8.02 1.64 -0.07
N SER A 51 -9.09 2.12 -0.70
CA SER A 51 -10.36 2.36 -0.03
C SER A 51 -11.28 1.15 -0.25
N TYR A 52 -11.60 0.44 0.83
CA TYR A 52 -12.41 -0.78 0.77
C TYR A 52 -13.25 -0.95 2.04
N VAL A 53 -14.23 -1.87 1.98
CA VAL A 53 -14.99 -2.31 3.15
C VAL A 53 -14.40 -3.65 3.61
N TRP A 54 -14.14 -3.78 4.91
CA TRP A 54 -13.41 -4.93 5.47
C TRP A 54 -14.11 -6.28 5.27
N GLY A 55 -15.43 -6.25 5.04
CA GLY A 55 -16.23 -7.47 4.91
C GLY A 55 -16.13 -8.35 6.16
N ASN A 56 -16.54 -9.61 6.02
CA ASN A 56 -16.43 -10.62 7.08
C ASN A 56 -15.39 -11.68 6.68
N VAL A 57 -14.18 -11.23 6.36
CA VAL A 57 -13.05 -12.09 5.99
C VAL A 57 -11.93 -11.92 7.03
N GLU A 58 -11.21 -13.01 7.30
CA GLU A 58 -10.04 -12.95 8.15
C GLU A 58 -8.95 -12.11 7.49
N CYS A 59 -8.37 -11.20 8.25
CA CYS A 59 -7.32 -10.29 7.79
C CYS A 59 -6.39 -9.98 8.94
N THR A 60 -5.09 -10.18 8.74
CA THR A 60 -4.08 -9.71 9.70
C THR A 60 -4.16 -8.19 9.82
N LYS A 61 -4.13 -7.70 11.05
CA LYS A 61 -4.06 -6.27 11.36
C LYS A 61 -2.70 -5.94 11.96
N LEU A 62 -2.09 -4.84 11.52
CA LEU A 62 -0.86 -4.35 12.11
C LEU A 62 -1.11 -3.93 13.56
N ASN A 63 -0.25 -4.40 14.46
CA ASN A 63 -0.20 -3.98 15.85
C ASN A 63 1.25 -4.00 16.35
N ARG A 64 1.48 -3.60 17.59
CA ARG A 64 2.84 -3.52 18.16
C ARG A 64 3.52 -4.88 18.30
N GLU A 65 2.75 -5.95 18.48
CA GLU A 65 3.26 -7.30 18.74
C GLU A 65 3.74 -7.96 17.44
N ASN A 66 3.05 -7.71 16.33
CA ASN A 66 3.39 -8.31 15.03
C ASN A 66 4.20 -7.39 14.10
N LEU A 67 4.39 -6.12 14.43
CA LEU A 67 5.12 -5.15 13.60
C LEU A 67 6.47 -5.68 13.11
N ASN A 68 7.31 -6.18 14.02
CA ASN A 68 8.65 -6.67 13.66
C ASN A 68 8.58 -7.84 12.68
N ALA A 69 7.62 -8.75 12.84
CA ALA A 69 7.43 -9.88 11.94
C ALA A 69 6.94 -9.41 10.57
N LEU A 70 6.03 -8.44 10.54
CA LEU A 70 5.48 -7.87 9.30
C LEU A 70 6.46 -6.95 8.56
N GLN A 71 7.59 -6.56 9.16
CA GLN A 71 8.66 -5.81 8.48
C GLN A 71 9.69 -6.68 7.75
N ALA A 72 9.69 -7.99 8.03
CA ALA A 72 10.57 -8.96 7.38
C ALA A 72 10.19 -9.13 5.90
N ALA A 73 11.17 -9.16 5.00
CA ALA A 73 10.90 -9.35 3.58
C ALA A 73 10.14 -10.66 3.34
N GLY A 74 9.11 -10.61 2.48
CA GLY A 74 8.25 -11.74 2.18
C GLY A 74 7.20 -12.05 3.24
N SER A 75 7.09 -11.27 4.34
CA SER A 75 6.13 -11.56 5.42
C SER A 75 4.67 -11.55 4.98
N LEU A 76 4.33 -10.81 3.92
CA LEU A 76 2.98 -10.71 3.33
C LEU A 76 2.80 -11.60 2.09
N SER A 77 3.83 -12.36 1.70
CA SER A 77 3.77 -13.25 0.53
C SER A 77 2.71 -14.35 0.70
N SER A 78 2.30 -14.99 -0.39
CA SER A 78 1.37 -16.13 -0.34
C SER A 78 1.94 -17.38 0.33
N GLU A 79 3.26 -17.46 0.43
CA GLU A 79 3.99 -18.60 1.01
C GLU A 79 4.29 -18.40 2.50
N SER A 80 3.98 -17.21 3.05
CA SER A 80 4.25 -16.85 4.44
C SER A 80 3.07 -17.18 5.33
N ASP A 81 3.33 -17.91 6.42
CA ASP A 81 2.36 -18.16 7.49
C ASP A 81 2.26 -16.99 8.50
N ILE A 82 3.00 -15.89 8.27
CA ILE A 82 3.04 -14.74 9.20
C ILE A 82 1.75 -13.91 9.11
N ALA A 83 1.17 -13.78 7.92
CA ALA A 83 0.05 -12.87 7.67
C ALA A 83 -1.01 -13.46 6.74
N ILE A 84 -2.28 -13.28 7.12
CA ILE A 84 -3.44 -13.61 6.30
C ILE A 84 -3.83 -12.35 5.54
N ILE A 85 -3.60 -12.37 4.23
CA ILE A 85 -3.87 -11.24 3.32
C ILE A 85 -5.05 -11.60 2.40
N PRO A 86 -6.21 -10.94 2.56
CA PRO A 86 -7.37 -11.11 1.69
C PRO A 86 -7.07 -10.85 0.21
N HIS A 87 -7.85 -11.50 -0.68
CA HIS A 87 -7.72 -11.33 -2.13
C HIS A 87 -7.79 -9.88 -2.58
N THR A 88 -8.69 -9.07 -2.02
CA THR A 88 -8.80 -7.64 -2.35
C THR A 88 -7.49 -6.88 -2.12
N ILE A 89 -6.76 -7.21 -1.03
CA ILE A 89 -5.48 -6.57 -0.74
C ILE A 89 -4.38 -7.11 -1.66
N ARG A 90 -4.36 -8.42 -1.96
CA ARG A 90 -3.41 -8.99 -2.94
C ARG A 90 -3.58 -8.39 -4.33
N ASP A 91 -4.82 -8.27 -4.79
CA ASP A 91 -5.14 -7.67 -6.09
C ASP A 91 -4.73 -6.20 -6.12
N ALA A 92 -4.92 -5.47 -5.02
CA ALA A 92 -4.46 -4.10 -4.88
C ALA A 92 -2.92 -3.99 -4.88
N MET A 93 -2.21 -4.89 -4.20
CA MET A 93 -0.74 -4.95 -4.23
C MET A 93 -0.23 -5.18 -5.64
N ARG A 94 -0.81 -6.16 -6.36
CA ARG A 94 -0.48 -6.46 -7.74
C ARG A 94 -0.75 -5.28 -8.66
N LEU A 95 -1.94 -4.68 -8.57
CA LEU A 95 -2.30 -3.52 -9.40
C LEU A 95 -1.35 -2.34 -9.12
N THR A 96 -0.99 -2.10 -7.86
CA THR A 96 -0.05 -1.05 -7.49
C THR A 96 1.32 -1.25 -8.17
N ALA A 97 1.83 -2.48 -8.14
CA ALA A 97 3.06 -2.83 -8.87
C ALA A 97 2.92 -2.63 -10.39
N GLU A 98 1.80 -3.06 -10.98
CA GLU A 98 1.52 -2.87 -12.41
C GLU A 98 1.37 -1.39 -12.82
N LEU A 99 1.06 -0.51 -11.87
CA LEU A 99 1.02 0.95 -12.03
C LEU A 99 2.40 1.63 -11.90
N ASP A 100 3.49 0.86 -11.75
CA ASP A 100 4.84 1.35 -11.47
C ASP A 100 4.96 2.14 -10.15
N ILE A 101 4.06 1.87 -9.19
CA ILE A 101 4.10 2.44 -7.84
C ILE A 101 4.50 1.34 -6.87
N ARG A 102 5.42 1.64 -5.94
CA ARG A 102 5.97 0.62 -5.03
C ARG A 102 5.16 0.44 -3.75
N TYR A 103 4.49 1.49 -3.29
CA TYR A 103 3.90 1.50 -1.97
C TYR A 103 2.39 1.54 -2.02
N LEU A 104 1.77 0.75 -1.16
CA LEU A 104 0.33 0.70 -0.96
C LEU A 104 0.01 1.00 0.50
N TRP A 105 -0.93 1.89 0.74
CA TRP A 105 -1.53 2.09 2.05
C TRP A 105 -2.83 1.27 2.16
N VAL A 106 -2.92 0.46 3.22
CA VAL A 106 -4.08 -0.38 3.54
C VAL A 106 -4.40 -0.17 5.01
N ASP A 107 -5.60 0.28 5.33
CA ASP A 107 -5.98 0.66 6.71
C ASP A 107 -5.74 -0.44 7.76
N SER A 108 -5.97 -1.71 7.44
CA SER A 108 -5.70 -2.83 8.35
C SER A 108 -4.21 -3.07 8.61
N LEU A 109 -3.33 -2.68 7.70
CA LEU A 109 -1.88 -2.96 7.74
C LEU A 109 -1.02 -1.70 7.95
N CYS A 110 -1.61 -0.51 7.96
CA CYS A 110 -0.89 0.77 7.86
C CYS A 110 -1.41 1.82 8.86
N LEU A 111 -1.61 1.40 10.12
CA LEU A 111 -2.08 2.21 11.26
C LEU A 111 -0.99 3.06 11.90
#